data_AF-A0A2W7R894-F1
#
_entry.id   AF-A0A2W7R894-F1
#
_cell.length_a   1.000
_cell.length_b   1.000
_cell.length_c   1.000
_cell.angle_alpha   90.00
_cell.angle_beta   90.00
_cell.angle_gamma   90.00
#
_symmetry.space_group_name_H-M   'P 1'
#
loop_
_entity.id
_entity.type
_entity.pdbx_description
1 polymer ?
#
loop_
_entity_poly.entity_id
_entity_poly.type
_entity_poly.pdbx_seq_one_letter_code
_entity_poly.pdbx_strand_id
1 'polypeptide(L)' 'MGAMAVLDCQVGQIEEVGTHSVLFGRVVETVIGTEVDYSPMVYFERRYRALSGSRL' A
#
# COMPACT_ATOMS: atom_id res chain seq x y z
N MET A 1 -10.67 -2.18 11.24
CA MET A 1 -10.05 -1.62 10.03
C MET A 1 -9.19 -2.75 9.48
N GLY A 2 -9.45 -3.30 8.28
CA GLY A 2 -8.75 -4.49 7.78
C GLY A 2 -7.49 -4.23 6.96
N ALA A 3 -6.93 -3.01 7.04
CA ALA A 3 -5.72 -2.61 6.34
C ALA A 3 -4.52 -2.70 7.29
N MET A 4 -3.38 -3.20 6.79
CA MET A 4 -2.13 -3.26 7.58
C MET A 4 -1.58 -1.87 7.92
N ALA A 5 -1.75 -0.90 7.01
CA ALA A 5 -1.41 0.49 7.23
C ALA A 5 -2.27 1.38 6.33
N VAL A 6 -2.48 2.61 6.77
CA VAL A 6 -3.09 3.70 6.01
C VAL A 6 -2.11 4.87 6.00
N LEU A 7 -1.95 5.47 4.83
CA LEU A 7 -1.08 6.63 4.60
C LEU A 7 -1.93 7.74 3.98
N ASP A 8 -2.07 8.85 4.68
CA ASP A 8 -2.68 10.04 4.12
C ASP A 8 -1.58 10.92 3.52
N CYS A 9 -1.79 11.36 2.28
CA CYS A 9 -0.80 12.04 1.47
C CYS A 9 -1.33 13.36 0.92
N GLN A 10 -0.51 14.41 1.00
CA GLN A 10 -0.72 15.62 0.21
C GLN A 10 0.03 15.48 -1.12
N VAL A 11 -0.69 15.59 -2.24
CA VAL A 11 -0.08 15.51 -3.59
C VAL A 11 0.75 16.76 -3.85
N GLY A 12 2.04 16.57 -4.12
CA GLY A 12 2.96 17.67 -4.45
C GLY A 12 3.23 17.81 -5.94
N GLN A 13 3.20 16.70 -6.69
CA GLN A 13 3.48 16.68 -8.12
C GLN A 13 2.67 15.57 -8.79
N ILE A 14 2.25 15.83 -10.03
CA ILE A 14 1.59 14.87 -10.91
C ILE A 14 2.33 14.87 -12.24
N GLU A 15 2.74 13.70 -12.71
CA GLU A 15 3.37 13.52 -14.03
C GLU A 15 2.52 12.59 -14.90
N GLU A 16 2.26 12.98 -16.15
CA GLU A 16 1.55 12.14 -17.12
C GLU A 16 2.53 11.23 -17.86
N VAL A 17 2.28 9.91 -17.81
CA VAL A 17 3.10 8.88 -18.45
C VAL A 17 2.20 7.94 -19.25
N GLY A 18 2.06 8.26 -20.55
CA GLY A 18 1.20 7.50 -21.46
C GLY A 18 -0.28 7.61 -21.06
N THR A 19 -0.90 6.50 -20.67
CA THR A 19 -2.31 6.45 -20.25
C THR A 19 -2.51 6.57 -18.73
N HIS A 20 -1.43 6.85 -17.98
CA HIS A 20 -1.47 6.91 -16.52
C HIS A 20 -0.91 8.25 -16.01
N SER A 21 -1.33 8.64 -14.81
CA SER A 21 -0.70 9.73 -14.06
C SER A 21 0.05 9.15 -12.87
N VAL A 22 1.30 9.56 -12.69
CA VAL A 22 2.11 9.25 -11.51
C VAL A 22 1.92 10.39 -10.51
N LEU A 23 1.45 10.06 -9.31
CA LEU A 23 1.23 11.02 -8.24
C LEU A 23 2.36 10.90 -7.21
N PHE A 24 3.08 11.98 -6.99
CA PHE A 24 4.09 12.08 -5.94
C PHE A 24 3.47 12.81 -4.74
N GLY A 25 3.26 12.07 -3.65
CA GLY A 25 2.65 12.56 -2.42
C GLY A 25 3.63 12.64 -1.25
N ARG A 26 3.52 13.69 -0.44
CA ARG A 26 4.15 13.76 0.88
C ARG A 26 3.19 13.18 1.92
N VAL A 27 3.63 12.17 2.66
CA VAL A 27 2.87 11.59 3.78
C VAL A 27 2.67 12.65 4.86
N VAL A 28 1.42 12.85 5.29
CA VAL A 28 1.05 13.81 6.34
C VAL A 28 0.50 13.13 7.60
N GLU A 29 -0.12 11.95 7.44
CA GLU A 29 -0.61 11.13 8.55
C GLU A 29 -0.46 9.65 8.23
N THR A 30 -0.31 8.83 9.27
CA THR A 30 -0.17 7.38 9.15
C THR A 30 -0.95 6.67 10.26
N VAL A 31 -1.65 5.60 9.92
CA VAL A 31 -2.26 4.68 10.89
C VAL A 31 -1.73 3.27 10.64
N ILE A 32 -1.22 2.62 11.67
CA ILE A 32 -0.79 1.22 11.61
C ILE A 32 -1.91 0.34 12.14
N GLY A 33 -2.30 -0.67 11.35
CA GLY A 33 -3.27 -1.66 11.79
C GLY A 33 -2.72 -2.49 12.95
N THR A 34 -3.55 -2.77 13.95
CA THR A 34 -3.14 -3.41 15.21
C THR A 34 -3.52 -4.89 15.32
N GLU A 35 -4.07 -5.50 14.27
CA GLU A 35 -4.47 -6.91 14.29
C GLU A 35 -3.22 -7.82 14.26
N VAL A 36 -3.24 -8.83 15.12
CA VAL A 36 -2.06 -9.67 15.45
C VAL A 36 -1.70 -10.64 14.32
N ASP A 37 -2.65 -10.96 13.43
CA ASP A 37 -2.53 -11.99 12.39
C ASP A 37 -2.61 -11.42 10.96
N TYR A 38 -2.09 -10.22 10.72
CA TYR A 38 -2.05 -9.70 9.36
C TYR A 38 -1.09 -10.49 8.48
N SER A 39 -1.65 -11.19 7.48
CA SER A 39 -0.90 -11.69 6.33
C SER A 39 -1.10 -10.73 5.16
N PRO A 40 -0.03 -10.06 4.66
CA PRO A 40 -0.15 -9.11 3.56
C PRO A 40 -0.80 -9.77 2.33
N MET A 41 -1.74 -9.07 1.71
CA MET A 41 -2.26 -9.46 0.42
C MET A 41 -1.29 -9.07 -0.69
N VAL A 42 -0.88 -10.04 -1.49
CA VAL A 42 0.01 -9.86 -2.63
C VAL A 42 -0.76 -10.17 -3.91
N TYR A 43 -0.62 -9.32 -4.91
CA TYR A 43 -1.08 -9.60 -6.27
C TYR A 43 0.08 -10.12 -7.12
N PHE A 44 0.05 -11.40 -7.48
CA PHE A 44 1.10 -12.06 -8.25
C PHE A 44 0.49 -13.06 -9.25
N GLU A 45 0.99 -13.07 -10.49
CA GLU A 45 0.45 -13.90 -11.58
C GLU A 45 -1.07 -13.77 -11.76
N ARG A 46 -1.56 -12.52 -11.71
CA ARG A 46 -2.98 -12.20 -11.86
C ARG A 46 -3.87 -12.85 -10.79
N ARG A 47 -3.32 -13.17 -9.61
CA ARG A 47 -4.03 -13.78 -8.48
C ARG A 47 -3.67 -13.09 -7.17
N TYR A 48 -4.66 -13.00 -6.27
CA TYR A 48 -4.44 -12.60 -4.89
C TYR A 48 -3.87 -13.79 -4.10
N ARG A 49 -2.85 -13.51 -3.29
CA ARG A 49 -2.16 -14.48 -2.45
C ARG A 49 -1.93 -13.86 -1.08
N ALA A 50 -1.96 -14.67 -0.04
CA ALA A 50 -1.50 -14.25 1.28
C ALA A 50 0.02 -14.49 1.36
N LEU A 51 0.78 -13.50 1.83
CA LEU A 51 2.20 -13.69 2.10
C LEU A 51 2.35 -14.38 3.46
N SER A 52 2.54 -15.69 3.46
CA SER A 52 2.89 -16.45 4.67
C SER A 52 4.35 -16.15 5.02
N GLY A 53 4.60 -15.37 6.06
CA GLY A 53 5.97 -15.00 6.43
C GLY A 53 6.81 -16.18 6.92
N SER A 54 7.92 -16.47 6.24
CA SER A 54 9.16 -16.82 6.94
C SER A 54 9.82 -15.50 7.34
N ARG A 55 10.07 -15.29 8.64
CA ARG A 55 10.84 -14.15 9.16
C ARG A 55 12.17 -14.04 8.40
N LEU A 56 12.46 -12.86 7.85
CA LEU A 56 13.83 -12.44 7.52
C LEU A 56 14.62 -12.19 8.80
#